data_AF-A0A5B9EDQ7-F1
#
_entry.id   AF-A0A5B9EDQ7-F1
#
_cell.length_a   1.000
_cell.length_b   1.000
_cell.length_c   1.000
_cell.angle_alpha   90.00
_cell.angle_beta   90.00
_cell.angle_gamma   90.00
#
_symmetry.space_group_name_H-M   'P 1'
#
loop_
_entity.id
_entity.type
_entity.pdbx_description
1 polymer ?
#
loop_
_entity_poly.entity_id
_entity_poly.type
_entity_poly.pdbx_seq_one_letter_code
_entity_poly.pdbx_strand_id
1 'polypeptide(L)'
;MNNRSIALLKWIVFPLSLLPFVRVAWRFWLAASGTQPDALGADPVNTLTHITGDWTMWFLLISLAITPVRRLSPKLAWLIRFRRMLGLFAFFYATLHLGTYLFLFSGYDVNSAWEGVKSGHLSVLWTNFVAVWPTIREDAMKRKFVQVGLLSWFILLLLALTSPQWVLRRMGGKPWQRLHRWVYVAGALAVIHYWWLVKKGVLTPWRDTAVLMALLLGRLAWMLWKRSKAPATTRAAQTV
;
A
#
# COMPACT_ATOMS: atom_id res chain seq x y z
N MET A 1 -9.17 17.89 -20.54
CA MET A 1 -7.76 17.47 -20.74
C MET A 1 -7.72 16.35 -21.76
N ASN A 2 -6.88 16.46 -22.79
CA ASN A 2 -6.85 15.48 -23.89
C ASN A 2 -6.10 14.19 -23.46
N ASN A 3 -6.21 13.13 -24.27
CA ASN A 3 -5.58 11.83 -23.97
C ASN A 3 -4.05 11.89 -24.00
N ARG A 4 -3.45 12.74 -24.85
CA ARG A 4 -1.98 12.91 -24.96
C ARG A 4 -1.40 13.48 -23.67
N SER A 5 -2.00 14.54 -23.12
CA SER A 5 -1.62 15.12 -21.83
C SER A 5 -1.76 14.12 -20.68
N ILE A 6 -2.81 13.29 -20.67
CA ILE A 6 -2.96 12.23 -19.66
C ILE A 6 -1.83 11.20 -19.78
N ALA A 7 -1.46 10.81 -21.00
CA ALA A 7 -0.35 9.88 -21.22
C ALA A 7 0.98 10.49 -20.75
N LEU A 8 1.29 11.73 -21.14
CA LEU A 8 2.49 12.45 -20.70
C LEU A 8 2.55 12.56 -19.16
N LEU A 9 1.44 12.93 -18.52
CA LEU A 9 1.38 13.01 -17.06
C LEU A 9 1.58 11.64 -16.41
N LYS A 10 1.17 10.53 -17.02
CA LYS A 10 1.49 9.20 -16.49
C LYS A 10 2.98 8.88 -16.61
N TRP A 11 3.61 9.26 -17.71
CA TRP A 11 5.06 9.14 -17.90
C TRP A 11 5.86 9.97 -16.90
N ILE A 12 5.26 11.01 -16.31
CA ILE A 12 5.87 11.80 -15.23
C ILE A 12 5.55 11.20 -13.85
N VAL A 13 4.27 10.94 -13.56
CA VAL A 13 3.86 10.47 -12.23
C VAL A 13 4.42 9.08 -11.91
N PHE A 14 4.58 8.21 -12.90
CA PHE A 14 5.17 6.88 -12.71
C PHE A 14 6.61 6.93 -12.17
N PRO A 15 7.59 7.58 -12.83
CA PRO A 15 8.94 7.69 -12.29
C PRO A 15 8.98 8.50 -10.99
N LEU A 16 8.17 9.56 -10.85
CA LEU A 16 8.05 10.27 -9.56
C LEU A 16 7.63 9.33 -8.43
N SER A 17 6.74 8.37 -8.72
CA SER A 17 6.30 7.38 -7.75
C SER A 17 7.37 6.33 -7.43
N LEU A 18 8.39 6.17 -8.27
CA LEU A 18 9.55 5.30 -8.03
C LEU A 18 10.71 6.01 -7.32
N LEU A 19 10.76 7.36 -7.33
CA LEU A 19 11.85 8.12 -6.69
C LEU A 19 12.13 7.69 -5.24
N PRO A 20 11.13 7.44 -4.37
CA PRO A 20 11.40 7.01 -3.00
C PRO A 20 12.10 5.65 -2.93
N PHE A 21 11.65 4.71 -3.76
CA PHE A 21 12.30 3.42 -3.91
C PHE A 21 13.74 3.57 -4.42
N VAL A 22 13.97 4.38 -5.47
CA VAL A 22 15.31 4.63 -6.01
C VAL A 22 16.22 5.24 -4.94
N ARG A 23 15.74 6.23 -4.18
CA ARG A 23 16.48 6.84 -3.08
C ARG A 23 16.86 5.82 -2.01
N VAL A 24 15.93 4.95 -1.64
CA VAL A 24 16.17 3.89 -0.64
C VAL A 24 17.16 2.85 -1.17
N ALA A 25 16.98 2.37 -2.40
CA ALA A 25 17.88 1.41 -3.04
C ALA A 25 19.29 1.96 -3.17
N TRP A 26 19.43 3.24 -3.51
CA TRP A 26 20.73 3.93 -3.55
C TRP A 26 21.40 3.97 -2.19
N ARG A 27 20.69 4.36 -1.12
CA ARG A 27 21.24 4.40 0.24
C ARG A 27 21.59 3.00 0.76
N PHE A 28 20.79 2.00 0.44
CA PHE A 28 21.08 0.61 0.75
C PHE A 28 22.36 0.15 0.05
N TRP A 29 22.50 0.46 -1.25
CA TRP A 29 23.71 0.13 -2.00
C TRP A 29 24.96 0.80 -1.41
N LEU A 30 24.89 2.09 -1.08
CA LEU A 30 26.00 2.81 -0.44
C LEU A 30 26.43 2.20 0.91
N ALA A 31 25.45 1.75 1.70
CA ALA A 31 25.72 1.06 2.96
C ALA A 31 26.34 -0.32 2.71
N ALA A 32 25.78 -1.10 1.79
CA ALA A 32 26.22 -2.45 1.47
C ALA A 32 27.58 -2.50 0.74
N SER A 33 27.93 -1.47 -0.04
CA SER A 33 29.23 -1.34 -0.71
C SER A 33 30.35 -0.88 0.22
N GLY A 34 30.03 -0.49 1.46
CA GLY A 34 30.98 0.12 2.39
C GLY A 34 31.39 1.55 2.03
N THR A 35 30.83 2.14 0.96
CA THR A 35 31.14 3.51 0.54
C THR A 35 30.66 4.53 1.57
N GLN A 36 29.47 4.30 2.13
CA GLN A 36 28.92 5.10 3.23
C GLN A 36 28.13 4.17 4.16
N PRO A 37 28.78 3.51 5.13
CA PRO A 37 28.15 2.51 6.01
C PRO A 37 26.95 3.05 6.80
N ASP A 38 26.96 4.34 7.11
CA ASP A 38 25.91 5.07 7.84
C ASP A 38 24.82 5.67 6.93
N ALA A 39 24.82 5.36 5.62
CA ALA A 39 23.91 5.96 4.65
C ALA A 39 22.43 5.77 5.01
N LEU A 40 22.06 4.70 5.72
CA LEU A 40 20.69 4.43 6.18
C LEU A 40 20.40 4.92 7.61
N GLY A 41 21.38 5.50 8.30
CA GLY A 41 21.28 5.95 9.69
C GLY A 41 21.62 4.85 10.71
N ALA A 42 21.42 5.16 11.99
CA ALA A 42 21.82 4.29 13.11
C ALA A 42 21.04 2.97 13.17
N ASP A 43 19.78 2.96 12.74
CA ASP A 43 18.97 1.75 12.61
C ASP A 43 18.44 1.64 11.17
N PRO A 44 19.18 0.97 10.28
CA PRO A 44 18.81 0.81 8.88
C PRO A 44 17.48 0.09 8.70
N VAL A 45 17.21 -0.95 9.49
CA VAL A 45 16.00 -1.77 9.36
C VAL A 45 14.78 -0.93 9.71
N ASN A 46 14.80 -0.26 10.85
CA ASN A 46 13.72 0.63 11.27
C ASN A 46 13.48 1.76 10.25
N THR A 47 14.55 2.35 9.72
CA THR A 47 14.46 3.41 8.70
C THR A 47 13.79 2.91 7.42
N LEU A 48 14.17 1.73 6.93
CA LEU A 48 13.59 1.13 5.74
C LEU A 48 12.12 0.75 5.95
N THR A 49 11.80 0.16 7.10
CA THR A 49 10.43 -0.23 7.46
C THR A 49 9.51 0.99 7.52
N HIS A 50 9.94 2.09 8.16
CA HIS A 50 9.15 3.31 8.25
C HIS A 50 8.97 3.98 6.88
N ILE A 51 10.05 4.17 6.11
CA ILE A 51 9.95 4.81 4.79
C ILE A 51 9.00 4.02 3.88
N THR A 52 9.19 2.71 3.76
CA THR A 52 8.32 1.88 2.91
C THR A 52 6.87 1.82 3.40
N GLY A 53 6.65 1.85 4.71
CA GLY A 53 5.31 1.93 5.32
C GLY A 53 4.61 3.26 5.05
N ASP A 54 5.31 4.39 5.23
CA ASP A 54 4.77 5.73 5.00
C ASP A 54 4.37 5.91 3.53
N TRP A 55 5.21 5.48 2.57
CA TRP A 55 4.88 5.55 1.15
C TRP A 55 3.68 4.66 0.78
N THR A 56 3.56 3.46 1.38
CA THR A 56 2.36 2.64 1.26
C THR A 56 1.11 3.42 1.66
N MET A 57 1.14 4.03 2.84
CA MET A 57 0.03 4.79 3.40
C MET A 57 -0.32 5.98 2.52
N TRP A 58 0.67 6.78 2.09
CA TRP A 58 0.44 7.95 1.26
C TRP A 58 -0.16 7.59 -0.10
N PHE A 59 0.37 6.58 -0.80
CA PHE A 59 -0.22 6.15 -2.08
C PHE A 59 -1.65 5.63 -1.91
N LEU A 60 -1.92 4.91 -0.83
CA LEU A 60 -3.27 4.44 -0.52
C LEU A 60 -4.22 5.62 -0.28
N LEU A 61 -3.84 6.58 0.57
CA LEU A 61 -4.63 7.77 0.88
C LEU A 61 -4.87 8.65 -0.35
N ILE A 62 -3.84 8.89 -1.18
CA ILE A 62 -3.97 9.66 -2.43
C ILE A 62 -4.95 8.94 -3.38
N SER A 63 -4.84 7.62 -3.52
CA SER A 63 -5.77 6.82 -4.36
C SER A 63 -7.21 6.91 -3.87
N LEU A 64 -7.43 6.92 -2.55
CA LEU A 64 -8.74 7.11 -1.92
C LEU A 64 -9.27 8.54 -2.13
N ALA A 65 -8.40 9.55 -2.06
CA ALA A 65 -8.73 10.97 -2.20
C ALA A 65 -9.21 11.38 -3.59
N ILE A 66 -8.81 10.66 -4.65
CA ILE A 66 -9.24 10.96 -6.02
C ILE A 66 -10.77 11.01 -6.18
N THR A 67 -11.49 10.14 -5.47
CA THR A 67 -12.96 10.08 -5.58
C THR A 67 -13.65 11.32 -4.99
N PRO A 68 -13.41 11.73 -3.74
CA PRO A 68 -13.98 12.97 -3.20
C PRO A 68 -13.50 14.21 -3.96
N VAL A 69 -12.22 14.30 -4.34
CA VAL A 69 -11.70 15.45 -5.12
C VAL A 69 -12.48 15.64 -6.42
N ARG A 70 -12.74 14.56 -7.17
CA ARG A 70 -13.56 14.61 -8.39
C ARG A 70 -14.99 15.09 -8.13
N ARG A 71 -15.55 14.79 -6.95
CA ARG A 71 -16.93 15.18 -6.60
C ARG A 71 -17.01 16.67 -6.23
N LEU A 72 -15.99 17.18 -5.55
CA LEU A 72 -15.91 18.60 -5.18
C LEU A 72 -15.54 19.48 -6.38
N SER A 73 -14.69 19.00 -7.27
CA SER A 73 -14.27 19.72 -8.46
C SER A 73 -14.41 18.85 -9.73
N PRO A 74 -15.51 19.01 -10.49
CA PRO A 74 -15.69 18.29 -11.76
C PRO A 74 -14.56 18.55 -12.77
N LYS A 75 -13.92 19.74 -12.70
CA LYS A 75 -12.75 20.08 -13.53
C LYS A 75 -11.57 19.12 -13.33
N LEU A 76 -11.46 18.50 -12.13
CA LEU A 76 -10.42 17.54 -11.78
C LEU A 76 -10.83 16.07 -12.00
N ALA A 77 -11.95 15.81 -12.68
CA ALA A 77 -12.45 14.45 -12.89
C ALA A 77 -11.47 13.53 -13.65
N TRP A 78 -10.55 14.11 -14.42
CA TRP A 78 -9.50 13.39 -15.13
C TRP A 78 -8.54 12.62 -14.20
N LEU A 79 -8.41 13.02 -12.93
CA LEU A 79 -7.57 12.34 -11.92
C LEU A 79 -7.97 10.87 -11.73
N ILE A 80 -9.22 10.50 -12.02
CA ILE A 80 -9.70 9.12 -11.94
C ILE A 80 -8.87 8.16 -12.80
N ARG A 81 -8.23 8.67 -13.87
CA ARG A 81 -7.34 7.90 -14.76
C ARG A 81 -6.03 7.46 -14.12
N PHE A 82 -5.68 8.02 -12.96
CA PHE A 82 -4.46 7.72 -12.18
C PHE A 82 -4.72 6.80 -10.99
N ARG A 83 -5.99 6.66 -10.56
CA ARG A 83 -6.38 5.87 -9.37
C ARG A 83 -5.80 4.45 -9.38
N ARG A 84 -5.86 3.76 -10.52
CA ARG A 84 -5.32 2.39 -10.64
C ARG A 84 -3.81 2.36 -10.45
N MET A 85 -3.10 3.28 -11.09
CA MET A 85 -1.63 3.35 -11.04
C MET A 85 -1.16 3.61 -9.60
N LEU A 86 -1.77 4.58 -8.92
CA LEU A 86 -1.43 4.90 -7.53
C LEU A 86 -1.78 3.76 -6.57
N GLY A 87 -2.90 3.06 -6.79
CA GLY A 87 -3.24 1.86 -6.03
C GLY A 87 -2.24 0.72 -6.20
N LEU A 88 -1.69 0.55 -7.41
CA LEU A 88 -0.62 -0.42 -7.65
C LEU A 88 0.70 -0.01 -6.98
N PHE A 89 1.02 1.28 -6.95
CA PHE A 89 2.15 1.78 -6.16
C PHE A 89 1.94 1.55 -4.66
N ALA A 90 0.74 1.76 -4.13
CA ALA A 90 0.44 1.40 -2.74
C ALA A 90 0.74 -0.08 -2.46
N PHE A 91 0.33 -0.99 -3.35
CA PHE A 91 0.64 -2.42 -3.20
C PHE A 91 2.13 -2.74 -3.38
N PHE A 92 2.81 -2.08 -4.32
CA PHE A 92 4.25 -2.20 -4.51
C PHE A 92 5.01 -1.84 -3.23
N TYR A 93 4.75 -0.66 -2.65
CA TYR A 93 5.37 -0.25 -1.39
C TYR A 93 4.94 -1.12 -0.21
N ALA A 94 3.69 -1.61 -0.18
CA ALA A 94 3.25 -2.55 0.85
C ALA A 94 4.03 -3.86 0.80
N THR A 95 4.39 -4.32 -0.40
CA THR A 95 5.20 -5.51 -0.61
C THR A 95 6.65 -5.27 -0.21
N LEU A 96 7.21 -4.08 -0.49
CA LEU A 96 8.53 -3.70 0.03
C LEU A 96 8.53 -3.65 1.56
N HIS A 97 7.49 -3.05 2.16
CA HIS A 97 7.32 -2.97 3.60
C HIS A 97 7.26 -4.36 4.25
N LEU A 98 6.45 -5.28 3.71
CA LEU A 98 6.44 -6.68 4.13
C LEU A 98 7.81 -7.34 3.91
N GLY A 99 8.48 -7.03 2.80
CA GLY A 99 9.84 -7.49 2.51
C GLY A 99 10.85 -7.08 3.58
N THR A 100 10.74 -5.88 4.16
CA THR A 100 11.63 -5.47 5.27
C THR A 100 11.46 -6.39 6.49
N TYR A 101 10.24 -6.81 6.80
CA TYR A 101 10.00 -7.77 7.87
C TYR A 101 10.56 -9.17 7.52
N LEU A 102 10.30 -9.66 6.31
CA LEU A 102 10.70 -11.00 5.89
C LEU A 102 12.21 -11.18 5.73
N PHE A 103 12.93 -10.15 5.26
CA PHE A 103 14.35 -10.28 4.88
C PHE A 103 15.31 -9.46 5.73
N LEU A 104 14.84 -8.48 6.52
CA LEU A 104 15.73 -7.67 7.36
C LEU A 104 15.46 -7.90 8.85
N PHE A 105 14.19 -8.04 9.25
CA PHE A 105 13.82 -8.21 10.65
C PHE A 105 13.90 -9.67 11.13
N SER A 106 13.63 -10.63 10.25
CA SER A 106 13.56 -12.08 10.59
C SER A 106 14.89 -12.72 11.00
N GLY A 107 16.02 -12.02 10.81
CA GLY A 107 17.37 -12.57 10.93
C GLY A 107 17.89 -13.22 9.64
N TYR A 108 17.24 -12.97 8.50
CA TYR A 108 17.70 -13.48 7.20
C TYR A 108 19.08 -12.91 6.86
N ASP A 109 20.03 -13.80 6.57
CA ASP A 109 21.40 -13.39 6.21
C ASP A 109 21.47 -12.91 4.76
N VAL A 110 21.33 -11.59 4.61
CA VAL A 110 21.40 -10.89 3.32
C VAL A 110 22.79 -10.98 2.68
N ASN A 111 23.86 -11.05 3.49
CA ASN A 111 25.22 -11.10 2.97
C ASN A 111 25.49 -12.46 2.34
N SER A 112 25.21 -13.55 3.07
CA SER A 112 25.30 -14.90 2.54
C SER A 112 24.40 -15.09 1.32
N ALA A 113 23.19 -14.53 1.34
CA ALA A 113 22.29 -14.54 0.19
C ALA A 113 22.92 -13.86 -1.04
N TRP A 114 23.52 -12.68 -0.87
CA TRP A 114 24.18 -11.93 -1.94
C TRP A 114 25.40 -12.64 -2.51
N GLU A 115 26.21 -13.27 -1.65
CA GLU A 115 27.35 -14.09 -2.07
C GLU A 115 26.91 -15.35 -2.82
N GLY A 116 25.83 -15.98 -2.38
CA GLY A 116 25.19 -17.09 -3.09
C GLY A 116 24.78 -16.71 -4.51
N VAL A 117 24.15 -15.53 -4.69
CA VAL A 117 23.78 -15.04 -6.03
C VAL A 117 25.01 -14.79 -6.90
N LYS A 118 26.05 -14.12 -6.37
CA LYS A 118 27.29 -13.83 -7.13
C LYS A 118 28.04 -15.09 -7.55
N SER A 119 27.96 -16.15 -6.75
CA SER A 119 28.63 -17.43 -7.01
C SER A 119 27.79 -18.46 -7.79
N GLY A 120 26.55 -18.10 -8.17
CA GLY A 120 25.62 -19.00 -8.87
C GLY A 120 24.89 -20.01 -7.95
N HIS A 121 25.14 -19.98 -6.64
CA HIS A 121 24.49 -20.83 -5.64
C HIS A 121 23.15 -20.24 -5.16
N LEU A 122 22.15 -20.24 -6.04
CA LEU A 122 20.82 -19.68 -5.74
C LEU A 122 20.07 -20.45 -4.64
N SER A 123 20.46 -21.70 -4.34
CA SER A 123 19.87 -22.49 -3.25
C SER A 123 20.02 -21.81 -1.89
N VAL A 124 21.08 -21.00 -1.69
CA VAL A 124 21.33 -20.24 -0.46
C VAL A 124 20.16 -19.33 -0.10
N LEU A 125 19.48 -18.77 -1.12
CA LEU A 125 18.31 -17.91 -0.91
C LEU A 125 17.18 -18.68 -0.20
N TRP A 126 16.94 -19.91 -0.64
CA TRP A 126 15.90 -20.78 -0.09
C TRP A 126 16.30 -21.36 1.26
N THR A 127 17.53 -21.86 1.39
CA THR A 127 18.00 -22.44 2.66
C THR A 127 18.01 -21.42 3.79
N ASN A 128 18.45 -20.18 3.51
CA ASN A 128 18.42 -19.10 4.49
C ASN A 128 16.98 -18.72 4.86
N PHE A 129 16.07 -18.71 3.89
CA PHE A 129 14.67 -18.41 4.14
C PHE A 129 14.00 -19.48 5.01
N VAL A 130 14.25 -20.76 4.71
CA VAL A 130 13.74 -21.90 5.50
C VAL A 130 14.31 -21.85 6.93
N ALA A 131 15.57 -21.45 7.10
CA ALA A 131 16.18 -21.31 8.42
C ALA A 131 15.48 -20.27 9.30
N VAL A 132 15.05 -19.13 8.73
CA VAL A 132 14.34 -18.08 9.48
C VAL A 132 12.82 -18.27 9.55
N TRP A 133 12.28 -19.23 8.81
CA TRP A 133 10.84 -19.49 8.75
C TRP A 133 10.18 -19.74 10.13
N PRO A 134 10.77 -20.50 11.07
CA PRO A 134 10.20 -20.68 12.40
C PRO A 134 10.03 -19.35 13.14
N THR A 135 11.04 -18.47 13.09
CA THR A 135 11.01 -17.13 13.70
C THR A 135 9.90 -16.27 13.09
N ILE A 136 9.82 -16.23 11.75
CA ILE A 136 8.79 -15.45 11.03
C ILE A 136 7.38 -15.92 11.42
N ARG A 137 7.17 -17.25 11.45
CA ARG A 137 5.89 -17.85 11.79
C ARG A 137 5.51 -17.54 13.24
N GLU A 138 6.44 -17.74 14.17
CA GLU A 138 6.21 -17.49 15.59
C GLU A 138 5.85 -16.03 15.84
N ASP A 139 6.59 -15.11 15.23
CA ASP A 139 6.35 -13.67 15.34
C ASP A 139 5.00 -13.27 14.74
N ALA A 140 4.66 -13.78 13.55
CA ALA A 140 3.36 -13.54 12.91
C ALA A 140 2.17 -14.08 13.72
N MET A 141 2.36 -15.18 14.46
CA MET A 141 1.29 -15.75 15.30
C MET A 141 1.17 -15.04 16.66
N LYS A 142 2.27 -14.50 17.19
CA LYS A 142 2.27 -13.78 18.48
C LYS A 142 1.87 -12.31 18.37
N ARG A 143 2.24 -11.63 17.28
CA ARG A 143 2.06 -10.18 17.14
C ARG A 143 0.80 -9.82 16.40
N LYS A 144 -0.20 -9.31 17.13
CA LYS A 144 -1.48 -8.86 16.57
C LYS A 144 -1.33 -7.80 15.47
N PHE A 145 -0.38 -6.87 15.61
CA PHE A 145 -0.16 -5.85 14.58
C PHE A 145 0.37 -6.47 13.28
N VAL A 146 1.24 -7.49 13.33
CA VAL A 146 1.71 -8.21 12.14
C VAL A 146 0.53 -8.88 11.43
N GLN A 147 -0.38 -9.51 12.16
CA GLN A 147 -1.58 -10.15 11.60
C GLN A 147 -2.49 -9.16 10.87
N VAL A 148 -2.74 -7.99 11.48
CA VAL A 148 -3.54 -6.92 10.85
C VAL A 148 -2.85 -6.36 9.61
N GLY A 149 -1.52 -6.18 9.66
CA GLY A 149 -0.71 -5.77 8.51
C GLY A 149 -0.78 -6.78 7.36
N LEU A 150 -0.61 -8.07 7.65
CA LEU A 150 -0.72 -9.16 6.68
C LEU A 150 -2.12 -9.21 6.07
N LEU A 151 -3.18 -9.09 6.87
CA LEU A 151 -4.55 -9.06 6.36
C LEU A 151 -4.77 -7.89 5.39
N SER A 152 -4.28 -6.70 5.75
CA SER A 152 -4.34 -5.54 4.85
C SER A 152 -3.58 -5.79 3.55
N TRP A 153 -2.36 -6.35 3.64
CA TRP A 153 -1.56 -6.71 2.47
C TRP A 153 -2.27 -7.75 1.58
N PHE A 154 -2.89 -8.78 2.15
CA PHE A 154 -3.67 -9.77 1.38
C PHE A 154 -4.85 -9.14 0.65
N ILE A 155 -5.56 -8.20 1.28
CA ILE A 155 -6.62 -7.44 0.61
C ILE A 155 -6.00 -6.67 -0.57
N LEU A 156 -4.90 -5.93 -0.36
CA LEU A 156 -4.23 -5.18 -1.43
C LEU A 156 -3.73 -6.10 -2.56
N LEU A 157 -3.22 -7.29 -2.24
CA LEU A 157 -2.82 -8.31 -3.20
C LEU A 157 -4.01 -8.72 -4.09
N LEU A 158 -5.16 -9.05 -3.49
CA LEU A 158 -6.36 -9.41 -4.24
C LEU A 158 -6.84 -8.27 -5.16
N LEU A 159 -6.75 -7.02 -4.69
CA LEU A 159 -7.08 -5.85 -5.50
C LEU A 159 -6.08 -5.63 -6.64
N ALA A 160 -4.79 -5.88 -6.39
CA ALA A 160 -3.74 -5.77 -7.41
C ALA A 160 -3.90 -6.84 -8.49
N LEU A 161 -4.13 -8.11 -8.10
CA LEU A 161 -4.37 -9.23 -9.02
C LEU A 161 -5.62 -9.03 -9.87
N THR A 162 -6.64 -8.35 -9.33
CA THR A 162 -7.89 -8.03 -10.06
C THR A 162 -7.87 -6.65 -10.74
N SER A 163 -6.73 -5.96 -10.74
CA SER A 163 -6.56 -4.66 -11.40
C SER A 163 -6.43 -4.70 -12.94
N PRO A 164 -5.93 -5.79 -13.59
CA PRO A 164 -5.82 -5.84 -15.05
C PRO A 164 -7.17 -5.67 -15.74
N GLN A 165 -7.19 -4.99 -16.89
CA GLN A 165 -8.45 -4.69 -17.60
C GLN A 165 -9.19 -5.96 -18.04
N TRP A 166 -8.47 -7.02 -18.39
CA TRP A 166 -9.07 -8.28 -18.80
C TRP A 166 -9.80 -8.97 -17.64
N VAL A 167 -9.32 -8.86 -16.40
CA VAL A 167 -10.01 -9.39 -15.21
C VAL A 167 -11.31 -8.62 -14.99
N LEU A 168 -11.27 -7.29 -15.04
CA LEU A 168 -12.46 -6.44 -14.94
C LEU A 168 -13.51 -6.83 -15.99
N ARG A 169 -13.10 -7.06 -17.23
CA ARG A 169 -14.01 -7.47 -18.32
C ARG A 169 -14.64 -8.84 -18.06
N ARG A 170 -13.89 -9.80 -17.50
CA ARG A 170 -14.38 -11.16 -17.17
C ARG A 170 -15.30 -11.18 -15.96
N MET A 171 -14.96 -10.47 -14.89
CA MET A 171 -15.77 -10.43 -13.64
C MET A 171 -17.05 -9.61 -13.77
N GLY A 172 -17.10 -8.69 -14.74
CA GLY A 172 -18.15 -7.68 -14.83
C GLY A 172 -17.97 -6.54 -13.82
N GLY A 173 -18.58 -5.39 -14.14
CA GLY A 173 -18.36 -4.16 -13.39
C GLY A 173 -18.87 -4.19 -11.94
N LYS A 174 -20.05 -4.77 -11.67
CA LYS A 174 -20.66 -4.77 -10.33
C LYS A 174 -19.88 -5.62 -9.31
N PRO A 175 -19.53 -6.90 -9.58
CA PRO A 175 -18.73 -7.70 -8.66
C PRO A 175 -17.33 -7.12 -8.44
N TRP A 176 -16.68 -6.66 -9.52
CA TRP A 176 -15.37 -6.01 -9.44
C TRP A 176 -15.40 -4.77 -8.56
N GLN A 177 -16.44 -3.94 -8.67
CA GLN A 177 -16.62 -2.78 -7.79
C GLN A 177 -16.87 -3.17 -6.34
N ARG A 178 -17.61 -4.26 -6.07
CA ARG A 178 -17.83 -4.77 -4.71
C ARG A 178 -16.50 -5.21 -4.09
N LEU A 179 -15.68 -5.96 -4.83
CA LEU A 179 -14.34 -6.36 -4.42
C LEU A 179 -13.45 -5.12 -4.16
N HIS A 180 -13.43 -4.16 -5.06
CA HIS A 180 -12.59 -2.97 -4.92
C HIS A 180 -13.03 -1.98 -3.83
N ARG A 181 -14.19 -2.20 -3.17
CA ARG A 181 -14.55 -1.46 -1.94
C ARG A 181 -13.77 -1.95 -0.72
N TRP A 182 -13.16 -3.14 -0.78
CA TRP A 182 -12.32 -3.63 0.31
C TRP A 182 -11.06 -2.77 0.52
N VAL A 183 -10.72 -1.88 -0.43
CA VAL A 183 -9.66 -0.88 -0.24
C VAL A 183 -9.90 0.03 0.97
N TYR A 184 -11.16 0.29 1.34
CA TYR A 184 -11.48 1.08 2.54
C TYR A 184 -11.18 0.28 3.82
N VAL A 185 -11.41 -1.02 3.80
CA VAL A 185 -11.07 -1.93 4.89
C VAL A 185 -9.55 -2.04 5.00
N ALA A 186 -8.83 -2.22 3.89
CA ALA A 186 -7.37 -2.22 3.87
C ALA A 186 -6.78 -0.91 4.46
N GLY A 187 -7.35 0.25 4.10
CA GLY A 187 -6.95 1.53 4.69
C GLY A 187 -7.14 1.60 6.20
N ALA A 188 -8.30 1.15 6.71
CA ALA A 188 -8.56 1.12 8.15
C ALA A 188 -7.61 0.15 8.88
N LEU A 189 -7.41 -1.06 8.33
CA LEU A 189 -6.47 -2.04 8.89
C LEU A 189 -5.03 -1.51 8.87
N ALA A 190 -4.60 -0.80 7.81
CA ALA A 190 -3.28 -0.21 7.74
C ALA A 190 -3.06 0.85 8.84
N VAL A 191 -4.06 1.69 9.11
CA VAL A 191 -3.99 2.68 10.21
C VAL A 191 -3.97 1.99 11.58
N ILE A 192 -4.80 0.96 11.79
CA ILE A 192 -4.80 0.17 13.03
C ILE A 192 -3.44 -0.51 13.25
N HIS A 193 -2.89 -1.11 12.20
CA HIS A 193 -1.55 -1.69 12.20
C HIS A 193 -0.50 -0.67 12.64
N TYR A 194 -0.55 0.56 12.10
CA TYR A 194 0.40 1.62 12.46
C TYR A 194 0.24 2.08 13.93
N TRP A 195 -0.99 2.26 14.42
CA TRP A 195 -1.23 2.59 15.83
C TRP A 195 -0.75 1.53 16.81
N TRP A 196 -0.83 0.25 16.45
CA TRP A 196 -0.35 -0.83 17.31
C TRP A 196 1.17 -1.05 17.23
N LEU A 197 1.82 -0.57 16.18
CA LEU A 197 3.27 -0.59 16.05
C LEU A 197 3.93 0.43 16.98
N VAL A 198 3.37 1.64 17.06
CA VAL A 198 3.98 2.73 17.83
C VAL A 198 3.82 2.53 19.33
N LYS A 199 4.80 3.01 20.10
CA LYS A 199 4.73 2.99 21.57
C LYS A 199 3.57 3.88 22.04
N LYS A 200 2.97 3.54 23.19
CA LYS A 200 1.97 4.39 23.84
C LYS A 200 2.51 5.81 24.02
N GLY A 201 1.70 6.82 23.67
CA GLY A 201 2.08 8.24 23.72
C GLY A 201 2.71 8.77 22.44
N VAL A 202 3.15 7.92 21.51
CA VAL A 202 3.64 8.35 20.19
C VAL A 202 2.45 8.53 19.24
N LEU A 203 2.20 9.77 18.84
CA LEU A 203 1.04 10.10 18.00
C LEU A 203 1.35 10.11 16.50
N THR A 204 2.51 9.63 16.03
CA THR A 204 2.89 9.70 14.60
C THR A 204 1.79 9.28 13.60
N PRO A 205 0.92 8.28 13.87
CA PRO A 205 -0.14 7.87 12.93
C PRO A 205 -1.34 8.85 12.86
N TRP A 206 -1.38 9.89 13.69
CA TRP A 206 -2.55 10.79 13.80
C TRP A 206 -2.90 11.46 12.47
N ARG A 207 -1.89 11.85 11.68
CA ARG A 207 -2.07 12.55 10.40
C ARG A 207 -2.79 11.65 9.39
N ASP A 208 -2.31 10.42 9.24
CA ASP A 208 -2.89 9.44 8.32
C ASP A 208 -4.29 9.04 8.76
N THR A 209 -4.50 8.92 10.06
CA THR A 209 -5.83 8.67 10.66
C THR A 209 -6.81 9.79 10.33
N ALA A 210 -6.41 11.05 10.54
CA ALA A 210 -7.25 12.20 10.27
C ALA A 210 -7.63 12.30 8.78
N VAL A 211 -6.66 12.09 7.88
CA VAL A 211 -6.90 12.08 6.43
C VAL A 211 -7.84 10.94 6.05
N LEU A 212 -7.59 9.71 6.50
CA LEU A 212 -8.46 8.57 6.20
C LEU A 212 -9.88 8.81 6.71
N MET A 213 -10.04 9.27 7.95
CA MET A 213 -11.34 9.55 8.55
C MET A 213 -12.10 10.62 7.76
N ALA A 214 -11.45 11.72 7.38
CA ALA A 214 -12.06 12.75 6.55
C ALA A 214 -12.54 12.19 5.20
N LEU A 215 -11.74 11.34 4.55
CA LEU A 215 -12.09 10.70 3.28
C LEU A 215 -13.28 9.73 3.40
N LEU A 216 -13.32 8.93 4.47
CA LEU A 216 -14.39 7.97 4.72
C LEU A 216 -15.70 8.64 5.13
N LEU A 217 -15.65 9.62 6.04
CA LEU A 217 -16.80 10.40 6.48
C LEU A 217 -17.37 11.24 5.34
N GLY A 218 -16.53 11.92 4.56
CA GLY A 218 -16.97 12.67 3.38
C GLY A 218 -17.66 11.77 2.35
N ARG A 219 -17.19 10.53 2.20
CA ARG A 219 -17.87 9.53 1.36
C ARG A 219 -19.22 9.12 1.92
N LEU A 220 -19.33 8.86 3.23
CA LEU A 220 -20.57 8.47 3.90
C LEU A 220 -21.62 9.58 3.81
N ALA A 221 -21.24 10.81 4.17
CA ALA A 221 -22.10 11.99 4.09
C ALA A 221 -22.67 12.17 2.68
N TRP A 222 -21.85 12.04 1.64
CA TRP A 222 -22.31 12.09 0.25
C TRP A 222 -23.31 10.99 -0.10
N MET A 223 -23.08 9.75 0.36
CA MET A 223 -24.00 8.64 0.10
C MET A 223 -25.36 8.87 0.76
N LEU A 224 -25.38 9.37 1.99
CA LEU A 224 -26.60 9.69 2.72
C LEU A 224 -27.35 10.87 2.06
N TRP A 225 -26.65 11.93 1.66
CA TRP A 225 -27.23 13.06 0.94
C TRP A 225 -27.86 12.65 -0.40
N LYS A 226 -27.17 11.80 -1.18
CA LYS A 226 -27.75 11.30 -2.44
C LYS A 226 -29.00 10.44 -2.21
N ARG A 227 -29.03 9.65 -1.14
CA ARG A 227 -30.20 8.84 -0.75
C ARG A 227 -31.37 9.67 -0.25
N SER A 228 -31.12 10.81 0.40
CA SER A 228 -32.20 11.71 0.84
C SER A 228 -32.83 12.49 -0.32
N LYS A 229 -32.09 12.73 -1.40
CA LYS A 229 -32.57 13.36 -2.64
C LYS A 229 -33.21 12.39 -3.65
N ALA A 230 -33.27 11.08 -3.37
CA ALA A 230 -33.91 10.11 -4.26
C ALA A 230 -35.44 10.19 -4.14
N PRO A 231 -36.20 10.23 -5.26
CA PRO A 231 -37.66 10.32 -5.23
C PRO A 231 -38.31 9.12 -4.52
N ALA A 232 -39.42 9.38 -3.82
CA ALA A 232 -40.10 8.44 -2.93
C ALA A 232 -40.53 7.11 -3.59
N THR A 233 -40.76 7.12 -4.90
CA THR A 233 -41.13 5.95 -5.70
C THR A 233 -40.05 4.85 -5.73
N THR A 234 -38.78 5.17 -5.46
CA THR A 234 -37.70 4.17 -5.40
C THR A 234 -37.50 3.56 -4.00
N ARG A 235 -38.08 4.14 -2.94
CA ARG A 235 -37.95 3.64 -1.56
C ARG A 235 -38.81 2.41 -1.28
N ALA A 236 -40.00 2.32 -1.89
CA ALA A 236 -40.93 1.20 -1.69
C ALA A 236 -40.48 -0.11 -2.38
N ALA A 237 -39.67 -0.03 -3.43
CA ALA A 237 -39.21 -1.20 -4.20
C ALA A 237 -37.95 -1.89 -3.64
N GLN A 238 -37.36 -1.38 -2.54
CA GLN A 238 -36.15 -1.94 -1.91
C GLN A 238 -36.42 -2.64 -0.57
N THR A 239 -37.68 -2.64 -0.11
CA THR A 239 -38.13 -3.23 1.15
C THR A 239 -39.01 -4.46 0.96
N VAL A 240 -39.08 -5.00 -0.26
CA VAL A 240 -39.77 -6.27 -0.59
C VAL A 240 -38.74 -7.27 -1.09
#